data_AF-A0A2T4WBM8-F1
#
_entry.id   AF-A0A2T4WBM8-F1
#
_cell.length_a   1.000
_cell.length_b   1.000
_cell.length_c   1.000
_cell.angle_alpha   90.00
_cell.angle_beta   90.00
_cell.angle_gamma   90.00
#
_symmetry.space_group_name_H-M   'P 1'
#
loop_
_entity.id
_entity.type
_entity.pdbx_description
1 polymer ?
#
loop_
_entity_poly.entity_id
_entity_poly.type
_entity_poly.pdbx_seq_one_letter_code
_entity_poly.pdbx_strand_id
1 'polypeptide(L)'
;MKFRRIIKVLVLLSLVSIKVNAQEASDSAVVEEIVVFSTRGINPSGARYHLDGCRYLKNGQIKVDERQALNRGLLPCSVCLPDRASALPFLRTKNTESRPKAFRKCVFKTKTGAKCEREALPDHRYCELHKSRANKPKGRR
;
A
#
# COMPACT_ATOMS: atom_id res chain seq x y z
N MET A 1 -8.31 23.36 59.01
CA MET A 1 -6.87 22.99 58.99
C MET A 1 -6.42 22.18 57.76
N LYS A 2 -7.31 21.51 57.00
CA LYS A 2 -6.95 20.71 55.81
C LYS A 2 -6.73 21.52 54.52
N PHE A 3 -7.48 22.61 54.29
CA PHE A 3 -7.33 23.47 53.10
C PHE A 3 -5.98 24.17 52.99
N ARG A 4 -5.42 24.64 54.10
CA ARG A 4 -4.09 25.28 54.14
C ARG A 4 -2.95 24.29 53.78
N ARG A 5 -3.15 22.98 53.97
CA ARG A 5 -2.19 21.95 53.57
C ARG A 5 -2.29 21.67 52.07
N ILE A 6 -3.49 21.66 51.49
CA ILE A 6 -3.72 21.45 50.06
C ILE A 6 -3.14 22.60 49.22
N ILE A 7 -3.33 23.85 49.67
CA ILE A 7 -2.77 25.03 48.99
C ILE A 7 -1.23 25.00 48.99
N LYS A 8 -0.60 24.57 50.11
CA LYS A 8 0.86 24.44 50.17
C LYS A 8 1.39 23.36 49.22
N VAL A 9 0.67 22.24 49.06
CA VAL A 9 1.05 21.17 48.12
C VAL A 9 0.92 21.63 46.67
N LEU A 10 -0.14 22.38 46.33
CA LEU A 10 -0.32 22.93 44.98
C LEU A 10 0.75 23.98 44.63
N VAL A 11 1.13 24.84 45.58
CA VAL A 11 2.19 25.84 45.39
C VAL A 11 3.56 25.17 45.24
N LEU A 12 3.85 24.12 46.02
CA LEU A 12 5.07 23.32 45.86
C LEU A 12 5.12 22.61 44.50
N LEU A 13 4.00 22.07 44.01
CA LEU A 13 3.95 21.39 42.71
C LEU A 13 4.20 22.35 41.53
N SER A 14 3.73 23.60 41.63
CA SER A 14 3.99 24.62 40.59
C SER A 14 5.45 25.08 40.51
N LEU A 15 6.21 24.99 41.60
CA LEU A 15 7.61 25.41 41.66
C LEU A 15 8.59 24.34 41.17
N VAL A 16 8.16 23.07 41.06
CA VAL A 16 8.92 21.98 40.43
C VAL A 16 8.60 21.89 38.93
N SER A 17 8.51 23.04 38.27
CA SER A 17 8.56 23.10 36.82
C SER A 17 9.99 22.79 36.39
N ILE A 18 10.30 21.51 36.26
CA ILE A 18 11.54 21.02 35.65
C ILE A 18 11.58 21.66 34.26
N LYS A 19 12.43 22.68 34.08
CA LYS A 19 12.79 23.17 32.75
C LYS A 19 13.51 22.02 32.07
N VAL A 20 12.75 21.19 31.37
CA VAL A 20 13.29 20.21 30.43
C VAL A 20 13.95 21.06 29.35
N ASN A 21 15.28 21.18 29.43
CA ASN A 21 16.05 21.79 28.38
C ASN A 21 15.95 20.82 27.21
N ALA A 22 15.07 21.11 26.26
CA ALA A 22 15.03 20.39 24.99
C ALA A 22 16.43 20.57 24.39
N GLN A 23 17.24 19.54 24.51
CA GLN A 23 18.56 19.50 23.94
C GLN A 23 18.33 19.59 22.43
N GLU A 24 18.51 20.78 21.87
CA GLU A 24 18.60 20.99 20.44
C GLU A 24 19.86 20.26 19.99
N ALA A 25 19.72 18.96 19.76
CA ALA A 25 20.66 18.22 18.95
C ALA A 25 20.64 18.93 17.61
N SER A 26 21.66 19.75 17.37
CA SER A 26 22.01 20.23 16.06
C SER A 26 22.16 18.98 15.19
N ASP A 27 21.13 18.70 14.41
CA ASP A 27 21.10 17.61 13.45
C ASP A 27 22.11 17.98 12.36
N SER A 28 23.40 17.72 12.63
CA SER A 28 24.47 17.72 11.63
C SER A 28 24.31 16.51 10.73
N ALA A 29 23.16 16.44 10.08
CA ALA A 29 22.83 15.52 9.04
C ALA A 29 22.88 16.32 7.73
N VAL A 30 24.08 16.63 7.26
CA VAL A 30 24.31 16.75 5.81
C VAL A 30 24.16 15.35 5.24
N VAL A 31 22.92 14.85 5.27
CA VAL A 31 22.52 13.67 4.53
C VAL A 31 22.39 14.18 3.11
N GLU A 32 23.29 13.76 2.23
CA GLU A 32 23.14 13.99 0.80
C GLU A 32 21.73 13.53 0.41
N GLU A 33 20.87 14.50 0.15
CA GLU A 33 19.46 14.25 -0.04
C GLU A 33 19.30 13.61 -1.41
N ILE A 34 19.03 12.30 -1.41
CA ILE A 34 18.95 11.54 -2.66
C ILE A 34 17.76 12.10 -3.45
N VAL A 35 18.09 12.74 -4.58
CA VAL A 35 17.08 13.24 -5.52
C VAL A 35 16.46 12.04 -6.22
N VAL A 36 15.15 11.86 -6.01
CA VAL A 36 14.38 10.77 -6.60
C VAL A 36 13.25 11.31 -7.47
N PHE A 37 12.76 10.46 -8.36
CA PHE A 37 11.74 10.83 -9.34
C PHE A 37 10.47 10.02 -9.10
N SER A 38 9.32 10.69 -9.16
CA SER A 38 8.00 10.07 -9.13
C SER A 38 7.25 10.36 -10.42
N THR A 39 6.39 9.46 -10.88
CA THR A 39 5.50 9.75 -12.03
C THR A 39 4.31 10.59 -11.56
N ARG A 40 3.83 11.52 -12.39
CA ARG A 40 2.64 12.35 -12.10
C ARG A 40 1.42 11.48 -11.74
N GLY A 41 0.96 11.57 -10.48
CA GLY A 41 -0.25 10.93 -9.94
C GLY A 41 0.00 9.64 -9.15
N ILE A 42 -0.78 9.41 -8.09
CA ILE A 42 -0.80 8.16 -7.30
C ILE A 42 -1.54 7.08 -8.10
N ASN A 43 -0.91 6.56 -9.14
CA ASN A 43 -1.37 5.36 -9.84
C ASN A 43 -0.54 4.14 -9.38
N PRO A 44 -0.90 2.89 -9.69
CA PRO A 44 -0.12 1.71 -9.25
C PRO A 44 1.36 1.75 -9.66
N SER A 45 1.70 2.47 -10.73
CA SER A 45 3.08 2.77 -11.17
C SER A 45 3.71 4.01 -10.49
N GLY A 46 2.91 4.94 -9.98
CA GLY A 46 3.29 6.18 -9.30
C GLY A 46 3.21 6.11 -7.78
N ALA A 47 2.90 4.93 -7.24
CA ALA A 47 3.03 4.60 -5.81
C ALA A 47 4.50 4.35 -5.41
N ARG A 48 5.45 4.51 -6.34
CA ARG A 48 6.88 4.28 -6.08
C ARG A 48 7.73 5.45 -6.53
N TYR A 49 8.85 5.65 -5.84
CA TYR A 49 9.91 6.58 -6.24
C TYR A 49 11.10 5.83 -6.87
N HIS A 50 11.77 6.50 -7.79
CA HIS A 50 12.77 5.94 -8.69
C HIS A 50 14.04 6.80 -8.71
N LEU A 51 15.16 6.22 -9.15
CA LEU A 51 16.32 7.00 -9.59
C LEU A 51 16.13 7.47 -11.03
N ASP A 52 16.91 8.46 -11.45
CA ASP A 52 16.91 8.93 -12.84
C ASP A 52 17.24 7.77 -13.80
N GLY A 53 16.61 7.77 -14.98
CA GLY A 53 16.83 6.73 -16.00
C GLY A 53 16.22 5.36 -15.70
N CYS A 54 15.39 5.21 -14.67
CA CYS A 54 14.70 3.93 -14.44
C CYS A 54 13.78 3.56 -15.62
N ARG A 55 13.82 2.30 -16.08
CA ARG A 55 12.94 1.79 -17.16
C ARG A 55 11.44 1.94 -16.90
N TYR A 56 11.04 2.06 -15.63
CA TYR A 56 9.64 2.23 -15.22
C TYR A 56 9.23 3.70 -15.05
N LEU A 57 10.21 4.61 -15.08
CA LEU A 57 9.98 6.03 -14.99
C LEU A 57 9.46 6.53 -16.36
N LYS A 58 8.18 6.85 -16.41
CA LYS A 58 7.51 7.37 -17.63
C LYS A 58 7.60 8.89 -17.71
N ASN A 59 7.20 9.44 -18.86
CA ASN A 59 7.12 10.88 -19.10
C ASN A 59 6.28 11.58 -18.02
N GLY A 60 6.71 12.78 -17.59
CA GLY A 60 6.07 13.53 -16.51
C GLY A 60 6.64 13.22 -15.13
N GLN A 61 7.96 13.32 -15.01
CA GLN A 61 8.71 13.07 -13.79
C GLN A 61 8.69 14.29 -12.87
N ILE A 62 8.58 14.06 -11.56
CA ILE A 62 8.68 15.11 -10.54
C ILE A 62 9.91 14.79 -9.70
N LYS A 63 10.87 15.71 -9.70
CA LYS A 63 12.03 15.67 -8.79
C LYS A 63 11.53 15.93 -7.37
N VAL A 64 11.78 14.99 -6.48
CA VAL A 64 11.43 15.07 -5.06
C VAL A 64 12.54 14.45 -4.25
N ASP A 65 12.67 14.87 -3.00
CA ASP A 65 13.61 14.25 -2.08
C ASP A 65 13.05 12.92 -1.59
N GLU A 66 13.93 11.97 -1.24
CA GLU A 66 13.50 10.68 -0.71
C GLU A 66 12.62 10.83 0.54
N ARG A 67 12.97 11.72 1.46
CA ARG A 67 12.15 12.01 2.65
C ARG A 67 10.76 12.50 2.27
N GLN A 68 10.68 13.42 1.31
CA GLN A 68 9.39 13.89 0.79
C GLN A 68 8.60 12.77 0.13
N ALA A 69 9.26 11.88 -0.62
CA ALA A 69 8.62 10.73 -1.24
C ALA A 69 8.01 9.78 -0.20
N LEU A 70 8.78 9.47 0.85
CA LEU A 70 8.31 8.63 1.97
C LEU A 70 7.15 9.29 2.73
N ASN A 71 7.23 10.59 2.99
CA ASN A 71 6.14 11.37 3.63
C ASN A 71 4.86 11.38 2.78
N ARG A 72 4.99 11.31 1.46
CA ARG A 72 3.85 11.16 0.52
C ARG A 72 3.34 9.72 0.44
N GLY A 73 3.92 8.78 1.19
CA GLY A 73 3.54 7.36 1.17
C GLY A 73 4.07 6.59 -0.06
N LEU A 74 5.07 7.12 -0.76
CA LEU A 74 5.68 6.45 -1.90
C LEU A 74 6.66 5.37 -1.44
N LEU A 75 6.66 4.24 -2.13
CA LEU A 75 7.56 3.11 -1.85
C LEU A 75 8.81 3.14 -2.73
N PRO A 76 9.96 2.63 -2.27
CA PRO A 76 11.16 2.52 -3.12
C PRO A 76 10.93 1.57 -4.31
N CYS A 77 11.37 1.93 -5.50
CA CYS A 77 11.39 1.01 -6.64
C CYS A 77 12.30 -0.19 -6.36
N SER A 78 11.79 -1.43 -6.50
CA SER A 78 12.59 -2.64 -6.26
C SER A 78 13.69 -2.88 -7.28
N VAL A 79 13.69 -2.15 -8.41
CA VAL A 79 14.75 -2.22 -9.42
C VAL A 79 15.82 -1.16 -9.18
N CYS A 80 15.45 0.05 -8.78
CA CYS A 80 16.43 1.11 -8.49
C CYS A 80 17.07 0.95 -7.12
N LEU A 81 16.28 0.53 -6.14
CA LEU A 81 16.60 0.58 -4.72
C LEU A 81 16.25 -0.77 -4.07
N PRO A 82 16.95 -1.87 -4.43
CA PRO A 82 16.63 -3.21 -3.94
C PRO A 82 16.74 -3.31 -2.42
N ASP A 83 17.79 -2.74 -1.82
CA ASP A 83 18.03 -2.79 -0.38
C ASP A 83 16.91 -2.09 0.40
N ARG A 84 16.55 -0.87 0.00
CA ARG A 84 15.45 -0.10 0.63
C ARG A 84 14.10 -0.79 0.44
N ALA A 85 13.86 -1.37 -0.74
CA ALA A 85 12.64 -2.12 -0.99
C ALA A 85 12.55 -3.39 -0.12
N SER A 86 13.68 -4.03 0.18
CA SER A 86 13.71 -5.20 1.07
C SER A 86 13.48 -4.83 2.53
N ALA A 87 13.97 -3.67 2.97
CA ALA A 87 13.86 -3.17 4.34
C ALA A 87 12.46 -2.70 4.76
N LEU A 88 11.51 -2.58 3.81
CA LEU A 88 10.11 -2.22 4.07
C LEU A 88 9.15 -3.41 3.87
N PRO A 89 9.26 -4.52 4.65
CA PRO A 89 8.40 -5.69 4.49
C PRO A 89 6.96 -5.41 4.91
N PHE A 90 6.73 -4.49 5.84
CA PHE A 90 5.40 -4.17 6.39
C PHE A 90 4.50 -3.43 5.41
N LEU A 91 5.04 -2.73 4.41
CA LEU A 91 4.25 -2.09 3.33
C LEU A 91 3.98 -3.05 2.16
N ARG A 92 4.56 -4.24 2.22
CA ARG A 92 4.37 -5.35 1.29
C ARG A 92 3.36 -6.38 1.81
N THR A 93 2.52 -6.03 2.78
CA THR A 93 1.38 -6.88 3.11
C THR A 93 0.51 -6.97 1.87
N LYS A 94 0.66 -8.08 1.15
CA LYS A 94 -0.27 -8.59 0.15
C LYS A 94 -1.65 -8.38 0.74
N ASN A 95 -2.41 -7.43 0.19
CA ASN A 95 -3.81 -7.32 0.50
C ASN A 95 -4.41 -8.69 0.13
N THR A 96 -4.64 -9.49 1.18
CA THR A 96 -5.21 -10.82 1.11
C THR A 96 -6.70 -10.71 1.45
N GLU A 97 -7.30 -9.54 1.19
CA GLU A 97 -8.75 -9.42 1.13
C GLU A 97 -9.20 -10.32 -0.02
N SER A 98 -9.87 -11.41 0.36
CA SER A 98 -10.61 -12.23 -0.58
C SER A 98 -11.56 -11.29 -1.33
N ARG A 99 -11.33 -11.14 -2.64
CA ARG A 99 -12.22 -10.35 -3.49
C ARG A 99 -13.66 -10.83 -3.25
N PRO A 100 -14.64 -9.91 -3.14
CA PRO A 100 -16.02 -10.30 -2.91
C PRO A 100 -16.46 -11.29 -4.00
N LYS A 101 -17.12 -12.37 -3.57
CA LYS A 101 -17.58 -13.44 -4.45
C LYS A 101 -18.64 -12.88 -5.40
N ALA A 102 -18.22 -12.49 -6.61
CA ALA A 102 -19.13 -11.99 -7.62
C ALA A 102 -20.10 -13.11 -8.03
N PHE A 103 -21.39 -12.91 -7.74
CA PHE A 103 -22.43 -13.81 -8.19
C PHE A 103 -22.51 -13.77 -9.71
N ARG A 104 -22.25 -14.90 -10.37
CA ARG A 104 -22.27 -15.00 -11.82
C ARG A 104 -23.01 -16.25 -12.26
N LYS A 105 -23.86 -16.12 -13.28
CA LYS A 105 -24.59 -17.24 -13.88
C LYS A 105 -23.68 -18.06 -14.80
N CYS A 106 -24.04 -19.32 -15.00
CA CYS A 106 -23.34 -20.23 -15.89
C CYS A 106 -23.42 -19.75 -17.35
N VAL A 107 -22.27 -19.77 -18.05
CA VAL A 107 -22.18 -19.30 -19.45
C VAL A 107 -22.73 -20.32 -20.45
N PHE A 108 -23.01 -21.55 -20.03
CA PHE A 108 -23.40 -22.65 -20.91
C PHE A 108 -24.73 -22.41 -21.63
N LYS A 109 -24.82 -22.78 -22.92
CA LYS A 109 -26.07 -22.79 -23.69
C LYS A 109 -26.60 -24.22 -23.82
N THR A 110 -27.86 -24.41 -23.43
CA THR A 110 -28.57 -25.68 -23.55
C THR A 110 -28.81 -26.07 -25.01
N LYS A 111 -29.27 -27.31 -25.26
CA LYS A 111 -29.58 -27.80 -26.62
C LYS A 111 -30.64 -26.95 -27.31
N THR A 112 -31.55 -26.35 -26.56
CA THR A 112 -32.58 -25.42 -27.06
C THR A 112 -32.03 -24.01 -27.31
N GLY A 113 -30.76 -23.75 -27.02
CA GLY A 113 -30.10 -22.45 -27.21
C GLY A 113 -30.21 -21.50 -26.01
N ALA A 114 -31.09 -21.80 -25.04
CA ALA A 114 -31.25 -21.00 -23.82
C ALA A 114 -30.00 -21.05 -22.92
N LYS A 115 -29.68 -19.95 -22.23
CA LYS A 115 -28.59 -19.92 -21.25
C LYS A 115 -28.95 -20.74 -20.01
N CYS A 116 -27.95 -21.40 -19.43
CA CYS A 116 -28.11 -22.08 -18.15
C CYS A 116 -28.34 -21.06 -17.03
N GLU A 117 -29.42 -21.26 -16.28
CA GLU A 117 -29.83 -20.33 -15.21
C GLU A 117 -29.06 -20.55 -13.90
N ARG A 118 -28.41 -21.71 -13.74
CA ARG A 118 -27.64 -22.05 -12.53
C ARG A 118 -26.44 -21.13 -12.34
N GLU A 119 -26.05 -20.99 -11.08
CA GLU A 119 -24.85 -20.28 -10.67
C GLU A 119 -23.58 -20.96 -11.17
N ALA A 120 -22.60 -20.15 -11.56
CA ALA A 120 -21.28 -20.67 -11.87
C ALA A 120 -20.46 -20.86 -10.59
N LEU A 121 -19.54 -21.81 -10.65
CA LEU A 121 -18.61 -22.07 -9.57
C LEU A 121 -17.71 -20.84 -9.30
N PRO A 122 -17.18 -20.68 -8.07
CA PRO A 122 -16.32 -19.56 -7.71
C PRO A 122 -15.10 -19.42 -8.63
N ASP A 123 -14.53 -20.55 -9.03
CA ASP A 123 -13.29 -20.62 -9.81
C ASP A 123 -13.53 -20.91 -11.30
N HIS A 124 -14.78 -21.14 -11.72
CA HIS A 124 -15.10 -21.50 -13.11
C HIS A 124 -16.27 -20.70 -13.69
N ARG A 125 -16.33 -20.62 -15.03
CA ARG A 125 -17.41 -19.96 -15.78
C ARG A 125 -18.69 -20.80 -15.91
N TYR A 126 -18.68 -22.02 -15.37
CA TYR A 126 -19.74 -22.99 -15.52
C TYR A 126 -20.25 -23.49 -14.16
N CYS A 127 -21.50 -23.95 -14.13
CA CYS A 127 -22.06 -24.65 -12.97
C CYS A 127 -21.50 -26.06 -12.86
N GLU A 128 -21.78 -26.76 -11.76
CA GLU A 128 -21.28 -28.11 -11.49
C GLU A 128 -21.56 -29.11 -12.61
N LEU A 129 -22.74 -29.06 -13.24
CA LEU A 129 -23.09 -29.96 -14.34
C LEU A 129 -22.32 -29.67 -15.64
N HIS A 130 -21.79 -28.45 -15.78
CA HIS A 130 -21.07 -28.01 -16.97
C HIS A 130 -19.58 -27.77 -16.72
N LYS A 131 -19.06 -28.12 -15.54
CA LYS A 131 -17.64 -27.89 -15.16
C LYS A 131 -16.65 -28.62 -16.07
N SER A 132 -17.01 -29.81 -16.56
CA SER A 132 -16.19 -30.60 -17.48
C SER A 132 -15.96 -29.95 -18.84
N ARG A 133 -16.82 -29.01 -19.25
CA ARG A 133 -16.65 -28.25 -20.50
C ARG A 133 -15.57 -27.17 -20.42
N ALA A 134 -15.12 -26.81 -19.21
CA ALA A 134 -13.94 -25.96 -19.02
C ALA A 134 -12.64 -26.67 -19.43
N ASN A 135 -12.61 -28.01 -19.35
CA ASN A 135 -11.41 -28.82 -19.49
C ASN A 135 -11.20 -29.39 -20.90
N LYS A 136 -12.05 -29.07 -21.87
CA LYS A 136 -11.84 -29.52 -23.25
C LYS A 136 -10.84 -28.57 -23.92
N PRO A 137 -9.57 -28.96 -24.17
CA PRO A 137 -8.68 -28.13 -24.96
C PRO A 137 -9.37 -27.87 -26.29
N LYS A 138 -9.39 -26.62 -26.74
CA LYS A 138 -9.84 -26.30 -28.09
C LYS A 138 -8.97 -27.12 -29.04
N GLY A 139 -9.56 -28.14 -29.67
CA GLY A 139 -8.88 -28.92 -30.69
C GLY A 139 -8.31 -27.94 -31.71
N ARG A 140 -6.99 -27.95 -31.86
CA ARG A 140 -6.33 -27.25 -32.95
C ARG A 140 -6.87 -27.86 -34.24
N ARG A 141 -7.59 -27.07 -35.01
CA ARG A 141 -7.75 -27.30 -36.44
C ARG A 141 -6.50 -26.78 -37.12
#